data_AF-A0A935QBA9-F1
#
_entry.id   AF-A0A935QBA9-F1
#
_cell.length_a   1.000
_cell.length_b   1.000
_cell.length_c   1.000
_cell.angle_alpha   90.00
_cell.angle_beta   90.00
_cell.angle_gamma   90.00
#
_symmetry.space_group_name_H-M   'P 1'
#
loop_
_entity.id
_entity.type
_entity.pdbx_description
1 polymer ?
#
loop_
_entity_poly.entity_id
_entity_poly.type
_entity_poly.pdbx_seq_one_letter_code
_entity_poly.pdbx_strand_id
1 'polypeptide(L)'
;MLTVRPATPAEPAARDPEPACPLPPPGGWRLTCPASALRGEPRVRPWRPGDRLAPFGMAGRRKVGDLLQQLRVPLPERARTLVAEDDAGPFWVVGLVRDERTRLLPSTRDAVTLQIRYASDETGGTTRP
;
A
#
# COMPACT_ATOMS: atom_id res chain seq x y z
N MET A 1 5.76 -14.68 -2.55
CA MET A 1 4.53 -14.47 -1.75
C MET A 1 4.93 -13.71 -0.51
N LEU A 2 4.52 -12.45 -0.35
CA LEU A 2 4.97 -11.60 0.75
C LEU A 2 3.87 -11.52 1.82
N THR A 3 4.12 -12.08 2.99
CA THR A 3 3.15 -12.13 4.09
C THR A 3 3.20 -10.83 4.89
N VAL A 4 2.23 -9.94 4.66
CA VAL A 4 2.06 -8.72 5.46
C VAL A 4 1.10 -9.05 6.59
N ARG A 5 1.58 -9.00 7.84
CA ARG A 5 0.72 -9.15 9.02
C ARG A 5 -0.09 -7.85 9.20
N PRO A 6 -1.43 -7.89 9.22
CA PRO A 6 -2.20 -6.72 9.61
C PRO A 6 -1.94 -6.40 11.09
N ALA A 7 -1.68 -5.13 11.41
CA ALA A 7 -1.77 -4.67 12.79
C ALA A 7 -3.24 -4.72 13.19
N THR A 8 -3.54 -5.42 14.30
CA THR A 8 -4.88 -5.54 14.88
C THR A 8 -5.60 -4.19 14.91
N PRO A 9 -6.83 -4.08 14.38
CA PRO A 9 -7.62 -2.88 14.56
C PRO A 9 -8.02 -2.76 16.03
N ALA A 10 -7.53 -1.73 16.70
CA ALA A 10 -8.07 -1.30 17.99
C ALA A 10 -9.48 -0.72 17.77
N GLU A 11 -10.46 -1.18 18.54
CA GLU A 11 -11.85 -0.72 18.57
C GLU A 11 -12.30 -0.60 20.05
N PRO A 12 -13.33 0.18 20.44
CA PRO A 12 -13.85 1.46 19.92
C PRO A 12 -13.86 2.56 21.02
N ALA A 13 -13.87 3.85 20.65
CA ALA A 13 -14.39 4.89 21.54
C ALA A 13 -15.06 6.04 20.76
N ALA A 14 -16.37 6.17 21.00
CA ALA A 14 -17.19 7.39 20.96
C ALA A 14 -17.43 8.16 19.64
N ARG A 15 -18.70 8.11 19.20
CA ARG A 15 -19.51 9.17 18.54
C ARG A 15 -18.81 10.04 17.47
N ASP A 16 -18.68 9.53 16.25
CA ASP A 16 -18.63 10.29 14.98
C ASP A 16 -18.95 9.29 13.83
N PRO A 17 -19.53 9.72 12.69
CA PRO A 17 -20.02 8.81 11.65
C PRO A 17 -18.85 8.06 11.00
N GLU A 18 -19.01 6.75 10.89
CA GLU A 18 -18.12 5.72 10.31
C GLU A 18 -16.90 6.25 9.52
N PRO A 19 -15.66 5.99 9.97
CA PRO A 19 -14.53 6.13 9.06
C PRO A 19 -14.67 5.02 8.03
N ALA A 20 -15.13 5.40 6.84
CA ALA A 20 -15.15 4.59 5.64
C ALA A 20 -13.72 4.22 5.23
N CYS A 21 -13.04 3.42 6.05
CA CYS A 21 -12.07 2.49 5.54
C CYS A 21 -12.93 1.40 4.91
N PRO A 22 -13.07 1.33 3.57
CA PRO A 22 -13.54 0.10 3.00
C PRO A 22 -12.59 -0.96 3.54
N LEU A 23 -13.18 -1.98 4.16
CA LEU A 23 -12.58 -3.30 4.28
C LEU A 23 -11.73 -3.49 3.02
N PRO A 24 -10.45 -3.90 3.14
CA PRO A 24 -9.65 -4.10 1.94
C PRO A 24 -10.47 -4.96 0.99
N PRO A 25 -10.63 -4.54 -0.29
CA PRO A 25 -11.53 -5.22 -1.19
C PRO A 25 -11.18 -6.71 -1.15
N PRO A 26 -12.16 -7.63 -1.11
CA PRO A 26 -11.90 -9.06 -0.88
C PRO A 26 -10.94 -9.71 -1.92
N GLY A 27 -10.50 -8.97 -2.93
CA GLY A 27 -9.47 -9.36 -3.90
C GLY A 27 -8.03 -8.89 -3.63
N GLY A 28 -7.79 -8.07 -2.60
CA GLY A 28 -6.49 -7.43 -2.35
C GLY A 28 -6.19 -6.27 -3.32
N TRP A 29 -4.98 -5.70 -3.21
CA TRP A 29 -4.54 -4.64 -4.11
C TRP A 29 -3.69 -5.19 -5.25
N ARG A 30 -3.84 -4.60 -6.44
CA ARG A 30 -3.08 -4.97 -7.63
C ARG A 30 -2.39 -3.75 -8.23
N LEU A 31 -1.10 -3.87 -8.55
CA LEU A 31 -0.33 -2.92 -9.35
C LEU A 31 0.32 -3.63 -10.52
N THR A 32 0.06 -3.16 -11.73
CA THR A 32 0.81 -3.58 -12.92
C THR A 32 1.86 -2.51 -13.26
N CYS A 33 3.10 -2.93 -13.46
CA CYS A 33 4.23 -2.06 -13.78
C CYS A 33 5.25 -2.79 -14.66
N PRO A 34 6.19 -2.08 -15.32
CA PRO A 34 7.25 -2.73 -16.10
C PRO A 34 8.13 -3.62 -15.23
N ALA A 35 8.54 -4.79 -15.71
CA ALA A 35 9.50 -5.65 -14.99
C ALA A 35 10.82 -4.91 -14.71
N SER A 36 11.23 -4.08 -15.67
CA SER A 36 12.44 -3.25 -15.61
C SER A 36 12.37 -2.09 -14.60
N ALA A 37 11.18 -1.79 -14.06
CA ALA A 37 10.99 -0.73 -13.06
C ALA A 37 11.31 -1.17 -11.63
N LEU A 38 11.26 -2.48 -11.34
CA LEU A 38 11.55 -3.05 -10.03
C LEU A 38 13.06 -3.34 -9.90
N ARG A 39 13.67 -3.00 -8.76
CA ARG A 39 15.04 -3.40 -8.42
C ARG A 39 15.03 -4.39 -7.27
N GLY A 40 15.59 -5.58 -7.48
CA GLY A 40 15.68 -6.60 -6.45
C GLY A 40 14.33 -7.16 -6.02
N GLU A 41 14.16 -7.43 -4.73
CA GLU A 41 12.98 -8.07 -4.18
C GLU A 41 11.95 -7.04 -3.68
N PRO A 42 10.72 -7.00 -4.24
CA PRO A 42 9.69 -6.11 -3.75
C PRO A 42 9.22 -6.55 -2.35
N ARG A 43 9.19 -5.61 -1.42
CA ARG A 43 8.74 -5.77 -0.04
C ARG A 43 7.58 -4.83 0.24
N VAL A 44 6.72 -5.21 1.17
CA VAL A 44 5.56 -4.42 1.58
C VAL A 44 5.68 -4.19 3.06
N ARG A 45 5.61 -2.94 3.46
CA ARG A 45 5.64 -2.53 4.86
C ARG A 45 4.63 -1.43 5.13
N PRO A 46 4.25 -1.19 6.40
CA PRO A 46 3.55 0.03 6.76
C PRO A 46 4.39 1.26 6.38
N TRP A 47 3.69 2.28 5.89
CA TRP A 47 4.27 3.60 5.63
C TRP A 47 4.94 4.15 6.89
N ARG A 48 6.08 4.82 6.71
CA ARG A 48 6.78 5.51 7.80
C ARG A 48 6.96 7.00 7.48
N PRO A 49 6.88 7.88 8.49
CA PRO A 49 7.20 9.28 8.32
C PRO A 49 8.65 9.42 7.83
N GLY A 50 8.81 10.01 6.64
CA GLY A 50 10.11 10.12 5.97
C GLY A 50 10.15 9.43 4.60
N ASP A 51 9.24 8.49 4.34
CA ASP A 51 9.12 7.86 3.02
C ASP A 51 8.86 8.91 1.93
N ARG A 52 9.52 8.75 0.78
CA ARG A 52 9.40 9.66 -0.36
C ARG A 52 9.12 8.87 -1.64
N LEU A 53 8.10 9.26 -2.39
CA LEU A 53 7.83 8.73 -3.72
C LEU A 53 7.61 9.86 -4.73
N ALA A 54 7.87 9.60 -6.00
CA ALA A 54 7.61 10.55 -7.09
C ALA A 54 6.25 10.26 -7.73
N PRO A 55 5.19 10.99 -7.40
CA PRO A 55 3.89 10.81 -8.04
C PRO A 55 3.96 11.19 -9.53
N PHE A 56 3.19 10.48 -10.34
CA PHE A 56 3.08 10.71 -11.78
C PHE A 56 2.78 12.18 -12.13
N GLY A 57 3.60 12.77 -13.00
CA GLY A 57 3.34 14.12 -13.55
C GLY A 57 3.74 15.29 -12.65
N MET A 58 4.33 15.05 -11.48
CA MET A 58 5.01 16.09 -10.70
C MET A 58 6.51 15.82 -10.66
N ALA A 59 7.31 16.76 -11.15
CA ALA A 59 8.76 16.67 -11.08
C ALA A 59 9.23 16.69 -9.62
N GLY A 60 9.67 15.54 -9.12
CA GLY A 60 10.36 15.41 -7.84
C GLY A 60 9.77 14.38 -6.87
N ARG A 61 10.65 13.82 -6.03
CA ARG A 61 10.27 12.93 -4.93
C ARG A 61 9.55 13.73 -3.84
N ARG A 62 8.24 13.51 -3.66
CA ARG A 62 7.47 14.06 -2.54
C ARG A 62 7.45 13.09 -1.38
N LYS A 63 7.30 13.62 -0.16
CA LYS A 63 7.07 12.78 1.02
C LYS A 63 5.70 12.13 0.89
N VAL A 64 5.63 10.82 1.15
CA VAL A 64 4.36 10.10 1.21
C VAL A 64 3.43 10.75 2.26
N GLY A 65 3.99 11.25 3.37
CA GLY A 65 3.22 12.01 4.36
C GLY A 65 2.63 13.34 3.84
N ASP A 66 3.26 14.00 2.87
CA ASP A 66 2.72 15.21 2.21
C ASP A 66 1.54 14.82 1.31
N LEU A 67 1.68 13.72 0.57
CA LEU A 67 0.62 13.17 -0.27
C LEU A 67 -0.58 12.71 0.55
N LEU A 68 -0.35 12.01 1.67
CA LEU A 68 -1.41 11.60 2.59
C LEU A 68 -2.13 12.82 3.19
N GLN A 69 -1.42 13.91 3.45
CA GLN A 69 -2.02 15.17 3.87
C GLN A 69 -2.86 15.82 2.76
N GLN A 70 -2.34 15.88 1.53
CA GLN A 70 -3.08 16.40 0.38
C GLN A 70 -4.35 15.61 0.08
N LEU A 71 -4.27 14.28 0.22
CA LEU A 71 -5.41 13.37 0.10
C LEU A 71 -6.35 13.40 1.33
N ARG A 72 -6.06 14.26 2.32
CA ARG A 72 -6.81 14.42 3.57
C ARG A 72 -6.99 13.12 4.35
N VAL A 73 -6.02 12.20 4.24
CA VAL A 73 -6.03 10.92 4.96
C VAL A 73 -5.82 11.20 6.46
N PRO A 74 -6.74 10.76 7.33
CA PRO A 74 -6.63 10.96 8.77
C PRO A 74 -5.49 10.12 9.37
N LEU A 75 -4.90 10.58 10.47
CA LEU A 75 -3.76 9.95 11.16
C LEU A 75 -3.87 8.41 11.36
N PRO A 76 -5.01 7.86 11.84
CA PRO A 76 -5.15 6.41 12.02
C PRO A 76 -5.09 5.63 10.70
N GLU A 77 -5.56 6.21 9.59
CA GLU A 77 -5.46 5.58 8.26
C GLU A 77 -4.04 5.66 7.71
N ARG A 78 -3.29 6.73 8.01
CA ARG A 78 -1.87 6.82 7.63
C ARG A 78 -1.06 5.69 8.24
N ALA A 79 -1.32 5.33 9.50
CA ALA A 79 -0.66 4.21 10.17
C ALA A 79 -1.01 2.84 9.54
N ARG A 80 -2.21 2.73 8.95
CA ARG A 80 -2.67 1.53 8.22
C ARG A 80 -2.27 1.52 6.75
N THR A 81 -1.73 2.63 6.25
CA THR A 81 -1.30 2.75 4.86
C THR A 81 -0.09 1.84 4.63
N LEU A 82 -0.21 0.96 3.64
CA LEU A 82 0.89 0.10 3.22
C LEU A 82 1.64 0.75 2.06
N VAL A 83 2.95 0.54 2.05
CA VAL A 83 3.83 0.97 0.96
C VAL A 83 4.63 -0.24 0.51
N ALA A 84 4.59 -0.50 -0.79
CA ALA A 84 5.50 -1.40 -1.45
C ALA A 84 6.78 -0.64 -1.80
N GLU A 85 7.91 -1.20 -1.37
CA GLU A 85 9.26 -0.74 -1.64
C GLU A 85 10.08 -1.87 -2.26
N ASP A 86 11.08 -1.50 -3.02
CA ASP A 86 12.06 -2.41 -3.59
C ASP A 86 13.46 -1.97 -3.12
N ASP A 87 14.51 -2.55 -3.68
CA ASP A 87 15.88 -2.20 -3.31
C ASP A 87 16.22 -0.72 -3.56
N ALA A 88 15.56 -0.08 -4.54
CA ALA A 88 15.70 1.35 -4.78
C ALA A 88 14.83 2.26 -3.88
N GLY A 89 13.96 1.67 -3.05
CA GLY A 89 13.08 2.38 -2.12
C GLY A 89 11.58 2.25 -2.46
N PRO A 90 10.70 3.05 -1.84
CA PRO A 90 9.25 2.95 -2.04
C PRO A 90 8.84 3.28 -3.48
N PHE A 91 8.04 2.41 -4.10
CA PHE A 91 7.52 2.62 -5.47
C PHE A 91 5.99 2.68 -5.53
N TRP A 92 5.28 2.25 -4.48
CA TRP A 92 3.83 2.21 -4.52
C TRP A 92 3.23 2.33 -3.14
N VAL A 93 2.48 3.40 -2.91
CA VAL A 93 1.54 3.52 -1.81
C VAL A 93 0.29 2.72 -2.18
N VAL A 94 0.11 1.61 -1.48
CA VAL A 94 -0.90 0.61 -1.79
C VAL A 94 -2.29 1.25 -1.75
N GLY A 95 -3.00 1.23 -2.88
CA GLY A 95 -4.34 1.80 -3.02
C GLY A 95 -4.41 3.33 -3.18
N LEU A 96 -3.29 4.06 -3.15
CA LEU A 96 -3.30 5.53 -3.18
C LEU A 96 -2.50 6.12 -4.34
N VAL A 97 -1.17 5.93 -4.32
CA VAL A 97 -0.25 6.62 -5.24
C VAL A 97 0.85 5.69 -5.67
N ARG A 98 1.23 5.71 -6.94
CA ARG A 98 2.36 4.94 -7.49
C ARG A 98 3.46 5.85 -7.99
N ASP A 99 4.68 5.34 -7.97
CA ASP A 99 5.86 6.06 -8.41
C ASP A 99 5.91 6.15 -9.94
N GLU A 100 6.40 7.25 -10.47
CA GLU A 100 6.51 7.47 -11.91
C GLU A 100 7.30 6.37 -12.63
N ARG A 101 8.27 5.73 -11.97
CA ARG A 101 9.00 4.59 -12.56
C ARG A 101 8.11 3.39 -12.87
N THR A 102 6.99 3.25 -12.17
CA THR A 102 6.01 2.17 -12.40
C THR A 102 5.05 2.48 -13.55
N ARG A 103 5.27 3.60 -14.27
CA ARG A 103 4.48 3.98 -15.43
C ARG A 103 4.57 2.92 -16.51
N LEU A 104 3.42 2.33 -16.84
CA LEU A 104 3.27 1.51 -18.04
C LEU A 104 3.18 2.43 -19.26
N LEU A 105 4.14 2.28 -20.15
CA LEU A 105 4.12 2.85 -21.48
C LEU A 105 3.60 1.79 -22.47
N PRO A 106 2.93 2.17 -23.57
CA PRO A 106 2.53 1.22 -24.62
C PRO A 106 3.73 0.48 -25.24
N SER A 107 4.94 1.05 -25.14
CA SER A 107 6.19 0.42 -25.58
C SER A 107 6.77 -0.60 -24.57
N THR A 108 6.11 -0.82 -23.43
CA THR A 108 6.57 -1.76 -22.40
C THR A 108 6.34 -3.18 -22.87
N ARG A 109 7.42 -3.94 -23.11
CA ARG A 109 7.34 -5.34 -23.54
C ARG A 109 7.11 -6.30 -22.37
N ASP A 110 7.69 -5.99 -21.21
CA ASP A 110 7.65 -6.84 -20.03
C ASP A 110 6.95 -6.12 -18.88
N ALA A 111 5.79 -6.64 -18.48
CA ALA A 111 5.01 -6.12 -17.37
C ALA A 111 4.85 -7.18 -16.27
N VAL A 112 5.00 -6.74 -15.03
CA VAL A 112 4.79 -7.54 -13.83
C VAL A 112 3.56 -7.01 -13.09
N THR A 113 2.79 -7.94 -12.54
CA THR A 113 1.62 -7.62 -11.74
C THR A 113 1.87 -8.04 -10.30
N LEU A 114 1.96 -7.05 -9.42
CA LEU A 114 2.09 -7.23 -7.98
C LEU A 114 0.68 -7.31 -7.38
N GLN A 115 0.41 -8.37 -6.63
CA GLN A 115 -0.82 -8.53 -5.86
C GLN A 115 -0.50 -8.59 -4.37
N ILE A 116 -1.11 -7.70 -3.61
CA ILE A 116 -1.02 -7.66 -2.14
C ILE A 116 -2.35 -8.14 -1.61
N ARG A 117 -2.34 -9.32 -0.98
CA ARG A 117 -3.50 -9.88 -0.28
C ARG A 117 -3.18 -9.90 1.20
N TYR A 118 -4.18 -9.65 2.03
CA TYR A 118 -4.06 -9.99 3.43
C TYR A 118 -3.97 -11.49 3.55
N ALA A 119 -2.99 -11.96 4.31
CA ALA A 119 -3.11 -13.28 4.90
C ALA A 119 -4.31 -13.19 5.84
N SER A 120 -5.44 -13.78 5.43
CA SER A 120 -6.50 -14.09 6.38
C SER A 120 -5.82 -14.93 7.45
N ASP A 121 -5.63 -14.36 8.63
CA ASP A 121 -5.38 -15.19 9.80
C ASP A 121 -6.67 -15.97 9.95
N GLU A 122 -6.67 -17.23 9.50
CA GLU A 122 -7.74 -18.17 9.81
C GLU A 122 -7.75 -18.23 11.34
N THR A 123 -8.61 -17.40 11.92
CA THR A 123 -8.90 -17.41 13.34
C THR A 123 -9.30 -18.84 13.63
N GLY A 124 -8.44 -19.55 14.35
CA GLY A 124 -8.75 -20.87 14.88
C GLY A 124 -10.05 -20.75 15.68
N GLY A 125 -11.16 -21.03 15.00
CA GLY A 125 -12.45 -21.19 15.60
C GLY A 125 -12.30 -22.36 16.54
N THR A 126 -12.18 -22.03 17.83
CA THR A 126 -12.21 -22.98 18.92
C THR A 126 -13.54 -23.73 18.80
N THR A 127 -13.51 -24.92 18.19
CA THR A 127 -14.61 -25.86 18.38
C THR A 127 -14.44 -26.34 19.81
N ARG A 128 -15.40 -25.97 20.66
CA ARG A 128 -15.44 -26.36 22.06
C ARG A 128 -16.90 -26.56 22.41
N PRO A 129 -17.23 -27.53 23.28
CA PRO A 129 -16.76 -28.92 23.38
C PRO A 129 -17.68 -29.90 22.64
#